data_AF-A0A1G7ADQ6-F1
#
_entry.id   AF-A0A1G7ADQ6-F1
#
_cell.length_a   1.000
_cell.length_b   1.000
_cell.length_c   1.000
_cell.angle_alpha   90.00
_cell.angle_beta   90.00
_cell.angle_gamma   90.00
#
_symmetry.space_group_name_H-M   'P 1'
#
loop_
_entity.id
_entity.type
_entity.pdbx_description
1 polymer ?
#
loop_
_entity_poly.entity_id
_entity_poly.type
_entity_poly.pdbx_seq_one_letter_code
_entity_poly.pdbx_strand_id
1 'polypeptide(L)'
;MKFRRGILLFIIGVVLVAYFTKPSKDGFIKFIQPAVSRTQIPPVVDYQDQFLYALVTATYIDAGNPVKEGGRIVAPTRKETYIGVFGRYWKQAP
;
A
#
# COMPACT_ATOMS: atom_id res chain seq x y z
N MET A 1 29.78 -2.51 27.95
CA MET A 1 29.37 -3.74 27.22
C MET A 1 27.88 -4.09 27.38
N LYS A 2 27.26 -3.97 28.56
CA LYS A 2 25.82 -4.24 28.78
C LYS A 2 24.87 -3.37 27.92
N PHE A 3 25.19 -2.09 27.76
CA PHE A 3 24.39 -1.14 26.96
C PHE A 3 24.33 -1.51 25.47
N ARG A 4 25.46 -1.95 24.90
CA ARG A 4 25.53 -2.40 23.49
C ARG A 4 24.71 -3.67 23.26
N ARG A 5 24.70 -4.61 24.21
CA ARG A 5 23.82 -5.80 24.15
C ARG A 5 22.34 -5.44 24.26
N GLY A 6 21.99 -4.48 25.12
CA GLY A 6 20.61 -3.99 25.26
C GLY A 6 20.07 -3.38 23.96
N ILE A 7 20.86 -2.53 23.30
CA ILE A 7 20.50 -1.93 22.01
C ILE A 7 20.31 -3.01 20.93
N LEU A 8 21.20 -4.01 20.90
CA LEU A 8 21.13 -5.09 19.91
C LEU A 8 19.85 -5.93 20.09
N LEU A 9 19.50 -6.25 21.33
CA LEU A 9 18.24 -6.93 21.66
C LEU A 9 17.02 -6.08 21.32
N PHE A 10 17.08 -4.76 21.54
CA PHE A 10 16.01 -3.85 21.15
C PHE A 10 15.79 -3.83 19.64
N ILE A 11 16.86 -3.72 18.84
CA ILE A 11 16.77 -3.75 17.38
C ILE A 11 16.19 -5.09 16.90
N ILE A 12 16.65 -6.22 17.45
CA ILE A 12 16.11 -7.55 17.12
C ILE A 12 14.61 -7.63 17.46
N GLY A 13 14.22 -7.09 18.62
CA GLY A 13 12.83 -7.02 19.03
C GLY A 13 11.97 -6.21 18.05
N VAL A 14 12.43 -5.03 17.65
CA VAL A 14 11.73 -4.18 16.66
C VAL A 14 11.62 -4.88 15.31
N VAL A 15 12.67 -5.57 14.85
CA VAL A 15 12.67 -6.32 13.59
C VAL A 15 11.69 -7.49 13.65
N LEU A 16 11.66 -8.25 14.74
CA LEU A 16 10.70 -9.34 14.96
C LEU A 16 9.26 -8.82 14.96
N VAL A 17 9.01 -7.70 15.65
CA VAL A 17 7.69 -7.07 15.67
C VAL A 17 7.29 -6.64 14.26
N ALA A 18 8.16 -5.96 13.52
CA ALA A 18 7.90 -5.53 12.15
C ALA A 18 7.62 -6.72 11.22
N TYR A 19 8.33 -7.84 11.41
CA TYR A 19 8.14 -9.05 10.64
C TYR A 19 6.80 -9.73 10.92
N PHE A 20 6.42 -9.90 12.19
CA PHE A 20 5.14 -10.52 12.57
C PHE A 20 3.92 -9.63 12.30
N THR A 21 4.09 -8.31 12.38
CA THR A 21 3.03 -7.35 12.08
C THR A 21 3.05 -6.91 10.61
N LYS A 22 3.73 -7.65 9.74
CA LYS A 22 3.79 -7.30 8.33
C LYS A 22 2.37 -7.29 7.72
N PRO A 23 1.94 -6.18 7.14
CA PRO A 23 0.57 -6.05 6.66
C PRO A 23 0.39 -6.86 5.37
N SER A 24 -0.67 -7.67 5.28
CA SER A 24 -0.91 -8.59 4.16
C SER A 24 -1.77 -7.97 3.06
N LYS A 25 -1.65 -8.48 1.82
CA LYS A 25 -2.47 -8.06 0.67
C LYS A 25 -3.96 -8.04 0.99
N ASP A 26 -4.49 -9.07 1.66
CA ASP A 26 -5.90 -9.11 2.08
C ASP A 26 -6.25 -8.01 3.07
N GLY A 27 -5.34 -7.66 3.97
CA GLY A 27 -5.48 -6.52 4.87
C GLY A 27 -5.57 -5.19 4.12
N PHE A 28 -4.85 -5.04 3.01
CA PHE A 28 -4.94 -3.83 2.17
C PHE A 28 -6.28 -3.76 1.44
N ILE A 29 -6.74 -4.89 0.88
CA ILE A 29 -8.03 -4.96 0.18
C ILE A 29 -9.17 -4.54 1.13
N LYS A 30 -9.14 -5.00 2.38
CA LYS A 30 -10.10 -4.58 3.42
C LYS A 30 -9.99 -3.10 3.78
N PHE A 31 -8.76 -2.56 3.83
CA PHE A 31 -8.53 -1.14 4.09
C PHE A 31 -9.09 -0.24 3.00
N ILE A 32 -8.95 -0.65 1.73
CA ILE A 32 -9.33 0.17 0.57
C ILE A 32 -10.77 -0.07 0.11
N GLN A 33 -11.38 -1.22 0.42
CA GLN A 33 -12.77 -1.57 0.11
C GLN A 33 -13.79 -0.43 0.36
N PRO A 34 -13.78 0.28 1.50
CA PRO A 34 -14.71 1.38 1.77
C PRO A 34 -14.54 2.57 0.82
N ALA A 35 -13.31 2.82 0.35
CA ALA A 35 -13.02 3.88 -0.63
C ALA A 35 -13.39 3.42 -2.05
N VAL A 36 -13.19 2.14 -2.36
CA VAL A 36 -13.56 1.53 -3.64
C VAL A 36 -15.06 1.49 -3.85
N SER A 37 -15.89 1.24 -2.83
CA SER A 37 -17.35 1.27 -2.98
C SER A 37 -17.91 2.60 -3.51
N ARG A 38 -17.14 3.69 -3.49
CA ARG A 38 -17.51 4.99 -4.06
C ARG A 38 -17.22 5.11 -5.56
N THR A 39 -16.34 4.28 -6.10
CA THR A 39 -15.88 4.29 -7.50
C THR A 39 -16.28 2.94 -8.07
N GLN A 40 -17.31 2.87 -8.93
CA GLN A 40 -17.98 1.63 -9.37
C GLN A 40 -17.07 0.53 -9.97
N ILE A 41 -15.77 0.79 -10.14
CA ILE A 41 -14.77 -0.12 -10.69
C ILE A 41 -13.72 -0.42 -9.62
N PRO A 42 -13.42 -1.71 -9.34
CA PRO A 42 -12.37 -2.07 -8.41
C PRO A 42 -11.00 -1.60 -8.94
N PRO A 43 -10.19 -0.91 -8.13
CA PRO A 43 -8.86 -0.49 -8.52
C PRO A 43 -7.96 -1.71 -8.70
N VAL A 44 -7.03 -1.61 -9.65
CA VAL A 44 -5.98 -2.61 -9.82
C VAL A 44 -4.98 -2.41 -8.69
N VAL A 45 -4.85 -3.41 -7.83
CA VAL A 45 -3.93 -3.40 -6.69
C VAL A 45 -2.69 -4.20 -7.04
N ASP A 46 -1.56 -3.52 -7.15
CA ASP A 46 -0.24 -4.13 -7.20
C ASP A 46 0.34 -4.18 -5.78
N TYR A 47 0.67 -5.38 -5.30
CA TYR A 47 1.20 -5.60 -3.95
C TYR A 47 2.61 -6.14 -4.08
N GLN A 48 3.57 -5.36 -3.61
CA GLN A 48 4.98 -5.68 -3.62
C GLN A 48 5.47 -5.96 -2.20
N ASP A 49 5.77 -7.24 -1.96
CA ASP A 49 6.21 -7.72 -0.66
C ASP A 49 7.70 -7.45 -0.47
N GLN A 50 8.07 -6.62 0.51
CA GLN A 50 9.47 -6.32 0.87
C GLN A 50 9.79 -6.95 2.23
N PHE A 51 11.07 -7.05 2.62
CA PHE A 51 11.44 -7.81 3.83
C PHE A 51 10.75 -7.30 5.12
N LEU A 52 10.73 -5.98 5.35
CA LEU A 52 10.17 -5.34 6.55
C LEU A 52 8.92 -4.51 6.32
N TYR A 53 8.53 -4.31 5.07
CA TYR A 53 7.41 -3.46 4.69
C TYR A 53 6.72 -4.04 3.46
N ALA A 54 5.57 -3.49 3.11
CA ALA A 54 4.87 -3.77 1.86
C ALA A 54 4.73 -2.46 1.10
N LEU A 55 4.98 -2.48 -0.21
CA LEU A 55 4.58 -1.38 -1.09
C LEU A 55 3.34 -1.80 -1.83
N VAL A 56 2.32 -0.94 -1.84
CA VAL A 56 1.05 -1.24 -2.49
C VAL A 56 0.67 -0.08 -3.38
N THR A 57 0.46 -0.35 -4.66
CA THR A 57 0.03 0.65 -5.64
C THR A 57 -1.40 0.33 -6.04
N ALA A 58 -2.33 1.23 -5.68
CA ALA A 58 -3.71 1.16 -6.12
C ALA A 58 -3.90 2.06 -7.35
N THR A 59 -4.31 1.47 -8.46
CA THR A 59 -4.62 2.21 -9.70
C THR A 59 -6.14 2.25 -9.87
N TYR A 60 -6.71 3.44 -9.74
CA TYR A 60 -8.12 3.72 -9.96
C TYR A 60 -8.33 4.13 -11.41
N ILE A 61 -9.32 3.52 -12.07
CA ILE A 61 -9.72 3.85 -13.44
C ILE A 61 -11.03 4.61 -13.35
N ASP A 62 -11.04 5.86 -13.79
CA ASP A 62 -12.28 6.63 -13.91
C ASP A 62 -12.86 6.44 -15.32
N ALA A 63 -13.76 5.46 -15.45
CA ALA A 63 -14.46 5.20 -16.70
C ALA A 63 -15.68 6.11 -16.93
N GLY A 64 -16.06 6.92 -15.93
CA GLY A 64 -17.23 7.80 -15.99
C GLY A 64 -16.96 9.09 -16.79
N ASN A 65 -15.69 9.49 -16.91
CA ASN A 65 -15.28 10.69 -17.61
C ASN A 65 -14.13 10.42 -18.60
N PRO A 66 -14.40 9.75 -19.73
CA PRO A 66 -13.39 9.48 -20.75
C PRO A 66 -12.81 10.77 -21.33
N VAL A 67 -11.48 10.90 -21.35
CA VAL A 67 -10.77 12.03 -21.95
C VAL A 67 -10.32 11.62 -23.37
N LYS A 68 -10.40 12.54 -24.32
CA LYS A 68 -9.85 12.33 -25.67
C LYS A 68 -8.40 12.78 -25.69
N GLU A 69 -7.48 11.84 -25.85
CA GLU A 69 -6.05 12.11 -26.00
C GLU A 69 -5.60 11.49 -27.33
N GLY A 70 -5.02 12.30 -28.22
CA GLY A 70 -4.51 11.82 -29.52
C GLY A 70 -5.55 11.13 -30.43
N GLY A 71 -6.83 11.54 -30.36
CA GLY A 71 -7.91 10.96 -31.18
C GLY A 71 -8.43 9.60 -30.67
N ARG A 72 -7.94 9.12 -29.53
CA ARG A 72 -8.43 7.91 -28.86
C ARG A 72 -9.13 8.27 -27.56
N ILE A 73 -10.17 7.51 -27.23
CA ILE A 73 -10.87 7.63 -25.96
C ILE A 73 -10.04 6.88 -24.91
N VAL A 74 -9.50 7.59 -23.93
CA VAL A 74 -8.73 7.04 -22.82
C VAL A 74 -9.43 7.35 -21.50
N ALA A 75 -9.57 6.33 -20.65
CA ALA A 75 -10.07 6.50 -19.30
C ALA A 75 -8.93 7.03 -18.41
N PRO A 76 -9.08 8.19 -17.74
CA PRO A 76 -8.06 8.70 -16.84
C PRO A 76 -7.80 7.73 -15.69
N THR A 77 -6.52 7.51 -15.39
CA THR A 77 -6.08 6.64 -14.29
C THR A 77 -5.45 7.46 -13.17
N ARG A 78 -5.91 7.25 -11.93
CA ARG A 78 -5.26 7.81 -10.73
C ARG A 78 -4.49 6.70 -10.02
N LYS A 79 -3.19 6.88 -9.83
CA LYS A 79 -2.35 5.97 -9.06
C LYS A 79 -2.16 6.52 -7.65
N GLU A 80 -2.38 5.68 -6.65
CA GLU A 80 -2.11 5.99 -5.25
C GLU A 80 -1.16 4.94 -4.69
N THR A 81 -0.01 5.39 -4.19
CA THR A 81 1.00 4.51 -3.57
C THR A 81 0.83 4.50 -2.07
N TYR A 82 0.94 3.33 -1.47
CA TYR A 82 0.83 3.11 -0.04
C TYR A 82 2.04 2.31 0.44
N ILE A 83 2.49 2.62 1.65
CA ILE A 83 3.48 1.85 2.37
C ILE A 83 2.84 1.18 3.57
N GLY A 84 2.97 -0.15 3.63
CA GLY A 84 2.52 -0.99 4.71
C GLY A 84 3.66 -1.27 5.68
N VAL A 85 3.53 -0.82 6.93
CA VAL A 85 4.50 -1.12 8.01
C VAL A 85 3.73 -1.29 9.33
N PHE A 86 4.18 -2.21 10.19
CA PHE A 86 3.58 -2.44 11.52
C PHE A 86 2.05 -2.64 11.51
N GLY A 87 1.54 -3.38 10.53
CA GLY A 87 0.12 -3.72 10.43
C GLY A 87 -0.76 -2.57 9.94
N ARG A 88 -0.17 -1.43 9.55
CA ARG A 88 -0.88 -0.25 9.05
C ARG A 88 -0.42 0.14 7.66
N TYR A 89 -1.34 0.76 6.92
CA TYR A 89 -1.08 1.31 5.59
C TYR A 89 -1.07 2.84 5.65
N TRP A 90 -0.04 3.43 5.05
CA TRP A 90 0.15 4.87 4.98
C TRP A 90 0.17 5.29 3.52
N LYS A 91 -0.64 6.28 3.17
CA LYS A 91 -0.62 6.84 1.81
C LYS A 91 0.67 7.63 1.63
N GLN A 92 1.45 7.27 0.61
CA GLN A 92 2.58 8.05 0.18
C GLN A 92 2.02 9.22 -0.65
N ALA A 93 2.31 10.46 -0.23
CA ALA A 93 1.94 11.63 -1.01
C ALA A 93 2.60 11.55 -2.40
N PRO A 94 1.92 12.04 -3.46
CA PRO A 94 2.44 12.04 -4.81
C PRO A 94 3.73 12.87 -4.95
#